data_AF-A0A957P442-F1
#
_entry.id   AF-A0A957P442-F1
#
_cell.length_a   1.000
_cell.length_b   1.000
_cell.length_c   1.000
_cell.angle_alpha   90.00
_cell.angle_beta   90.00
_cell.angle_gamma   90.00
#
_symmetry.space_group_name_H-M   'P 1'
#
loop_
_entity.id
_entity.type
_entity.pdbx_description
1 polymer ?
#
loop_
_entity_poly.entity_id
_entity_poly.type
_entity_poly.pdbx_seq_one_letter_code
_entity_poly.pdbx_strand_id
1 'polypeptide(L)' 'APKVGADEAVEVQWDNNGMQAPVHVPKAVILTQVINHATEHRAQIMAILTQLGIEPPDLSGWAYFEVHELQ' A
#
# COMPACT_ATOMS: atom_id res chain seq x y z
N ALA A 1 14.63 5.93 -12.54
CA ALA A 1 14.25 4.79 -11.69
C ALA A 1 13.85 3.61 -12.58
N PRO A 2 14.10 2.34 -12.17
CA PRO A 2 13.58 1.17 -12.89
C PRO A 2 12.05 1.23 -12.95
N LYS A 3 11.48 0.96 -14.13
CA LYS A 3 10.03 0.94 -14.34
C LYS A 3 9.49 -0.44 -13.98
N VAL A 4 8.36 -0.48 -13.29
CA VAL A 4 7.65 -1.73 -12.99
C VAL A 4 6.51 -1.88 -13.99
N GLY A 5 6.58 -2.87 -14.87
CA GLY A 5 5.48 -3.24 -15.75
C GLY A 5 4.32 -3.88 -15.00
N ALA A 6 3.08 -3.62 -15.46
CA ALA A 6 1.87 -4.16 -14.83
C ALA A 6 1.79 -5.69 -14.90
N ASP A 7 2.29 -6.27 -15.99
CA ASP A 7 2.29 -7.72 -16.25
C ASP A 7 3.52 -8.44 -15.69
N GLU A 8 4.46 -7.71 -15.09
CA GLU A 8 5.62 -8.32 -14.47
C GLU A 8 5.20 -9.06 -13.20
N ALA A 9 5.62 -10.32 -13.06
CA ALA A 9 5.36 -11.12 -11.88
C ALA A 9 6.59 -11.21 -10.97
N VAL A 10 6.36 -11.46 -9.69
CA VAL A 10 7.39 -11.85 -8.72
C VAL A 10 7.06 -13.23 -8.18
N GLU A 11 8.09 -14.03 -7.95
CA GLU A 11 7.94 -15.30 -7.24
C GLU A 11 7.78 -14.99 -5.75
N VAL A 12 6.67 -15.45 -5.17
CA VAL A 12 6.37 -15.31 -3.76
C VAL A 12 6.30 -16.71 -3.16
N GLN A 13 7.01 -16.93 -2.06
CA GLN A 13 6.78 -18.12 -1.27
C GLN A 13 5.43 -17.97 -0.57
N TRP A 14 4.44 -18.70 -1.08
CA TRP A 14 3.10 -18.65 -0.54
C TRP A 14 2.96 -19.75 0.50
N ASP A 15 2.61 -19.35 1.72
CA ASP A 15 2.14 -20.27 2.76
C ASP A 15 0.66 -19.99 3.01
N ASN A 16 -0.18 -20.88 2.51
CA ASN A 16 -1.60 -20.90 2.85
C ASN A 16 -1.92 -22.19 3.59
N ASN A 17 -1.75 -22.11 4.91
CA ASN A 17 -2.17 -23.15 5.85
C ASN A 17 -1.59 -24.53 5.50
N GLY A 18 -0.30 -24.57 5.14
CA GLY A 18 0.43 -25.82 4.86
C GLY A 18 0.65 -26.15 3.38
N MET A 19 0.05 -25.39 2.45
CA MET A 19 0.47 -25.45 1.04
C MET A 19 1.64 -24.49 0.83
N GLN A 20 2.85 -25.04 0.74
CA GLN A 20 4.09 -24.30 0.48
C GLN A 20 4.51 -24.54 -0.97
N ALA A 21 4.28 -23.55 -1.83
CA ALA A 21 4.80 -23.55 -3.19
C ALA A 21 5.14 -22.12 -3.62
N PRO A 22 6.23 -21.92 -4.40
CA PRO A 22 6.45 -20.65 -5.06
C PRO A 22 5.32 -20.39 -6.05
N VAL A 23 4.68 -19.23 -5.93
CA VAL A 23 3.65 -18.76 -6.88
C VAL A 23 4.11 -17.48 -7.55
N HIS A 24 3.86 -17.36 -8.85
CA HIS A 24 4.09 -16.13 -9.58
C HIS A 24 2.91 -15.17 -9.35
N VAL A 25 3.17 -14.07 -8.64
CA VAL A 25 2.17 -13.05 -8.34
C VAL A 25 2.43 -11.83 -9.23
N PRO A 26 1.46 -11.36 -10.03
CA PRO A 26 1.59 -10.11 -10.74
C PRO A 26 1.89 -8.96 -9.78
N LYS A 27 2.89 -8.12 -10.08
CA LYS A 27 3.27 -6.99 -9.23
C LYS A 27 2.12 -6.03 -8.96
N ALA A 28 1.20 -5.88 -9.92
CA ALA A 28 -0.02 -5.11 -9.76
C ALA A 28 -0.90 -5.60 -8.58
N VAL A 29 -0.97 -6.91 -8.32
CA VAL A 29 -1.74 -7.47 -7.19
C VAL A 29 -1.12 -7.04 -5.86
N ILE A 30 0.21 -7.12 -5.74
CA ILE A 30 0.92 -6.72 -4.52
C ILE A 30 0.75 -5.22 -4.28
N LEU A 31 0.92 -4.40 -5.32
CA LEU A 31 0.76 -2.95 -5.22
C LEU A 31 -0.67 -2.59 -4.79
N THR A 32 -1.67 -3.22 -5.41
CA THR A 32 -3.09 -3.05 -5.05
C THR A 32 -3.33 -3.41 -3.58
N GLN A 33 -2.79 -4.54 -3.12
CA GLN A 33 -2.97 -4.99 -1.75
C GLN A 33 -2.34 -4.02 -0.74
N VAL A 34 -1.12 -3.55 -1.00
CA VAL A 34 -0.45 -2.59 -0.11
C VAL A 34 -1.23 -1.27 -0.04
N ILE A 35 -1.70 -0.74 -1.17
CA ILE A 35 -2.48 0.51 -1.21
C ILE A 35 -3.80 0.37 -0.44
N ASN A 36 -4.52 -0.74 -0.64
CA ASN A 36 -5.79 -0.98 0.04
C ASN A 36 -5.60 -1.16 1.55
N HIS A 37 -4.66 -2.02 1.94
CA HIS A 37 -4.36 -2.29 3.35
C HIS A 37 -3.88 -1.05 4.10
N ALA A 38 -2.97 -0.27 3.50
CA ALA A 38 -2.52 0.99 4.10
C ALA A 38 -3.66 2.01 4.22
N THR A 39 -4.59 2.04 3.26
CA THR A 39 -5.76 2.93 3.30
C THR A 39 -6.73 2.54 4.41
N GLU A 40 -6.97 1.24 4.63
CA GLU A 40 -7.80 0.76 5.74
C GLU A 40 -7.21 1.13 7.09
N HIS A 41 -5.92 0.85 7.32
CA HIS A 41 -5.25 1.23 8.56
C HIS A 41 -5.22 2.74 8.79
N ARG A 42 -5.00 3.54 7.73
CA ARG A 42 -5.07 5.01 7.82
C ARG A 42 -6.45 5.45 8.29
N ALA A 43 -7.53 4.91 7.70
CA ALA A 43 -8.89 5.26 8.09
C ALA A 43 -9.18 4.88 9.56
N GLN A 44 -8.74 3.71 10.01
CA GLN A 44 -8.88 3.26 11.40
C GLN A 44 -8.17 4.21 12.38
N ILE A 45 -6.92 4.58 12.09
CA ILE A 45 -6.15 5.50 12.94
C ILE A 45 -6.80 6.89 12.97
N MET A 46 -7.20 7.43 11.81
CA MET A 46 -7.87 8.74 11.73
C MET A 46 -9.15 8.74 12.56
N ALA A 47 -9.96 7.68 12.49
CA ALA A 47 -11.16 7.55 13.31
C ALA A 47 -10.86 7.56 14.81
N ILE A 48 -9.80 6.85 15.25
CA ILE A 48 -9.37 6.85 16.66
C ILE A 48 -8.92 8.24 17.10
N LEU A 49 -8.08 8.93 16.30
CA LEU A 49 -7.61 10.29 16.62
C LEU A 49 -8.79 11.26 16.78
N THR A 50 -9.75 11.23 15.84
CA THR A 50 -10.96 12.05 15.92
C THR A 50 -11.80 11.74 17.17
N GLN A 51 -11.97 10.47 17.53
CA GLN A 51 -12.68 10.09 18.77
C GLN A 51 -12.01 10.60 20.04
N LEU A 52 -10.68 10.75 20.02
CA LEU A 52 -9.89 11.34 21.10
C LEU A 52 -9.88 12.89 21.07
N GLY A 53 -10.55 13.53 20.10
CA GLY A 53 -10.53 14.98 19.92
C GLY A 53 -9.21 15.51 19.35
N ILE A 54 -8.40 14.65 18.74
CA ILE A 54 -7.13 15.00 18.09
C ILE A 54 -7.38 15.13 16.59
N GLU A 55 -6.98 16.26 16.00
CA GLU A 55 -7.05 16.46 14.55
C GLU A 55 -6.09 15.50 13.83
N PRO A 56 -6.57 14.68 12.88
CA PRO A 56 -5.69 13.82 12.11
C PRO A 56 -4.73 14.61 11.22
N PRO A 57 -3.50 14.10 10.96
CA PRO A 57 -2.57 14.76 10.05
C PRO A 57 -3.07 14.71 8.60
N ASP A 58 -2.66 15.68 7.77
CA ASP A 58 -2.83 15.59 6.32
C ASP A 58 -1.92 14.49 5.76
N LEU A 59 -2.50 13.64 4.91
CA LEU A 59 -1.88 12.47 4.31
C LEU A 59 -2.11 12.41 2.79
N SER A 60 -2.37 13.56 2.17
CA SER A 60 -2.52 13.67 0.72
C SER A 60 -1.23 13.29 0.00
N GLY A 61 -1.24 12.14 -0.69
CA GLY A 61 -0.12 11.71 -1.53
C GLY A 61 0.15 12.66 -2.70
N TRP A 62 -0.88 13.35 -3.19
CA TRP A 62 -0.74 14.38 -4.23
C TRP A 62 -0.01 15.62 -3.70
N ALA A 63 -0.38 16.10 -2.51
CA ALA A 63 0.32 17.22 -1.90
C ALA A 63 1.78 16.85 -1.61
N TYR A 64 2.06 15.63 -1.16
CA TYR A 64 3.43 15.14 -0.99
C TYR A 64 4.22 15.16 -2.29
N PHE A 65 3.65 14.64 -3.38
CA PHE A 65 4.26 14.64 -4.70
C PHE A 65 4.53 16.05 -5.22
N GLU A 66 3.53 16.94 -5.12
CA GLU A 66 3.67 18.34 -5.56
C GLU A 66 4.81 19.06 -4.84
N VAL A 67 4.95 18.84 -3.53
CA VAL A 67 5.99 19.50 -2.72
C VAL A 67 7.39 18.97 -3.02
N HIS A 68 7.55 17.68 -3.35
CA HIS A 68 8.87 17.02 -3.42
C HIS A 68 9.37 16.73 -4.83
N GLU A 69 8.48 16.58 -5.82
CA GLU A 69 8.82 16.06 -7.16
C GLU A 69 8.52 17.05 -8.30
N LEU A 70 7.79 18.14 -8.02
CA LEU A 70 7.49 19.20 -9.01
C LEU A 70 8.28 20.51 -8.78
N GLN A 71 9.28 20.51 -7.89
CA GLN A 71 10.24 21.61 -7.70
C GLN A 71 11.52 21.42 -8.52
#